data_AF-A0A8D0CDB2-F1
#
_entry.id   AF-A0A8D0CDB2-F1
#
_cell.length_a   1.000
_cell.length_b   1.000
_cell.length_c   1.000
_cell.angle_alpha   90.00
_cell.angle_beta   90.00
_cell.angle_gamma   90.00
#
_symmetry.space_group_name_H-M   'P 1'
#
loop_
_entity.id
_entity.type
_entity.pdbx_description
1 polymer ?
#
loop_
_entity_poly.entity_id
_entity_poly.type
_entity_poly.pdbx_seq_one_letter_code
_entity_poly.pdbx_strand_id
1 'polypeptide(L)'
;MSSWLELQNDLLSFFVLVLVLILLVSWAQPLIVSQPSSAEGTEGGTVTLHCSFNSTSMPKAGSYRWVKDSGVEVKNTTQEFMGRVTPISDEDFLSERRANVEIRDLRRYDAGMYCCFISVCCFFLGSFLLENIRI
;
A
#
# COMPACT_ATOMS: atom_id res chain seq x y z
N MET A 1 13.21 -32.24 46.06
CA MET A 1 11.82 -31.97 45.64
C MET A 1 11.61 -30.50 45.25
N SER A 2 12.28 -29.55 45.92
CA SER A 2 12.21 -28.10 45.66
C SER A 2 12.91 -27.63 44.38
N SER A 3 14.11 -28.14 44.07
CA SER A 3 14.90 -27.72 42.91
C SER A 3 14.23 -28.00 41.55
N TRP A 4 13.43 -29.06 41.46
CA TRP A 4 12.66 -29.40 40.26
C TRP A 4 11.46 -28.45 40.05
N LEU A 5 10.86 -27.96 41.13
CA LEU A 5 9.76 -27.00 41.08
C LEU A 5 10.26 -25.59 40.70
N GLU A 6 11.46 -25.21 41.15
CA GLU A 6 12.12 -23.96 40.75
C GLU A 6 12.46 -23.95 39.25
N LEU A 7 13.07 -25.01 38.74
CA LEU A 7 13.37 -25.14 37.31
C LEU A 7 12.10 -25.17 36.45
N GLN A 8 11.03 -25.82 36.92
CA GLN A 8 9.72 -25.82 36.26
C GLN A 8 9.14 -24.41 36.19
N ASN A 9 9.22 -23.64 37.28
CA ASN A 9 8.71 -22.26 37.37
C ASN A 9 9.52 -21.29 36.50
N ASP A 10 10.84 -21.44 36.44
CA ASP A 10 11.70 -20.63 35.57
C ASP A 10 11.38 -20.90 34.10
N LEU A 11 11.29 -22.16 33.69
CA LEU A 11 10.90 -22.52 32.32
C LEU A 11 9.52 -21.97 31.96
N LEU A 12 8.52 -22.14 32.83
CA LEU A 12 7.18 -21.57 32.64
C LEU A 12 7.22 -20.04 32.52
N SER A 13 8.03 -19.37 33.34
CA SER A 13 8.24 -17.91 33.26
C SER A 13 8.84 -17.49 31.91
N PHE A 14 9.86 -18.19 31.43
CA PHE A 14 10.44 -17.95 30.10
C PHE A 14 9.43 -18.17 28.98
N PHE A 15 8.65 -19.26 29.03
CA PHE A 15 7.59 -19.52 28.05
C PHE A 15 6.51 -18.42 28.07
N VAL A 16 6.09 -17.96 29.25
CA VAL A 16 5.13 -16.87 29.38
C VAL A 16 5.70 -15.56 28.84
N LEU A 17 6.96 -15.22 29.12
CA LEU A 17 7.64 -14.03 28.59
C LEU A 17 7.73 -14.07 27.06
N VAL A 18 8.10 -15.22 26.49
CA VAL A 18 8.17 -15.42 25.03
C VAL A 18 6.77 -15.30 24.40
N LEU A 19 5.74 -15.88 25.01
CA LEU A 19 4.35 -15.75 24.52
C LEU A 19 3.85 -14.30 24.58
N VAL A 20 4.16 -13.56 25.64
CA VAL A 20 3.81 -12.13 25.75
C VAL A 20 4.52 -11.32 24.66
N LEU A 21 5.81 -11.57 24.41
CA LEU A 21 6.55 -10.91 23.33
C LEU A 21 5.97 -11.23 21.95
N ILE A 22 5.58 -12.48 21.68
CA ILE A 22 4.94 -12.87 20.42
C ILE A 22 3.59 -12.16 20.23
N LEU A 23 2.77 -12.10 21.28
CA LEU A 23 1.47 -11.43 21.25
C LEU A 23 1.58 -9.90 21.05
N LEU A 24 2.70 -9.29 21.44
CA LEU A 24 2.96 -7.87 21.22
C LEU A 24 3.44 -7.55 19.79
N VAL A 25 4.01 -8.53 19.07
CA VAL A 25 4.65 -8.32 17.76
C VAL A 25 3.68 -8.51 16.59
N SER A 26 2.64 -9.32 16.72
CA SER A 26 1.83 -9.75 15.57
C SER A 26 0.57 -8.91 15.34
N TRP A 27 0.71 -7.64 14.96
CA TRP A 27 -0.39 -6.85 14.36
C TRP A 27 0.02 -6.33 12.98
N ALA A 28 0.30 -7.26 12.05
CA ALA A 28 0.32 -6.93 10.64
C ALA A 28 -1.11 -6.72 10.16
N GLN A 29 -1.43 -5.52 9.69
CA GLN A 29 -2.77 -5.16 9.25
C GLN A 29 -2.94 -5.45 7.76
N PRO A 30 -4.06 -6.06 7.33
CA PRO A 30 -4.29 -6.32 5.92
C PRO A 30 -4.59 -5.01 5.19
N LEU A 31 -3.77 -4.70 4.18
CA LEU A 31 -4.03 -3.67 3.19
C LEU A 31 -4.65 -4.32 1.95
N ILE A 32 -5.90 -3.97 1.65
CA ILE A 32 -6.64 -4.51 0.50
C ILE A 32 -6.78 -3.40 -0.53
N VAL A 33 -6.31 -3.62 -1.75
CA VAL A 33 -6.43 -2.67 -2.87
C VAL A 33 -7.51 -3.17 -3.82
N SER A 34 -8.39 -2.27 -4.24
CA SER A 34 -9.50 -2.54 -5.17
C SER A 34 -9.40 -1.61 -6.37
N GLN A 35 -9.37 -2.21 -7.57
CA GLN A 35 -9.26 -1.54 -8.86
C GLN A 35 -10.20 -2.23 -9.88
N PRO A 36 -10.92 -1.48 -10.74
CA PRO A 36 -11.62 -2.05 -11.87
C PRO A 36 -10.67 -2.77 -12.85
N SER A 37 -11.18 -3.79 -13.54
CA SER A 37 -10.42 -4.55 -14.54
C SER A 37 -10.16 -3.75 -15.83
N SER A 38 -10.98 -2.74 -16.12
CA SER A 38 -10.84 -1.89 -17.28
C SER A 38 -11.35 -0.47 -17.02
N ALA A 39 -10.85 0.46 -17.81
CA ALA A 39 -11.37 1.82 -17.94
C ALA A 39 -11.30 2.20 -19.42
N GLU A 40 -12.30 2.93 -19.90
CA GLU A 40 -12.41 3.33 -21.30
C GLU A 40 -12.29 4.85 -21.43
N GLY A 41 -11.69 5.29 -22.53
CA GLY A 41 -11.52 6.70 -22.85
C GLY A 41 -11.36 6.88 -24.36
N THR A 42 -11.71 8.07 -24.85
CA THR A 42 -11.59 8.43 -26.27
C THR A 42 -10.32 9.23 -26.51
N GLU A 43 -9.73 9.10 -27.69
CA GLU A 43 -8.59 9.91 -28.12
C GLU A 43 -8.90 11.42 -28.01
N GLY A 44 -7.98 12.21 -27.45
CA GLY A 44 -8.16 13.61 -27.07
C GLY A 44 -9.01 13.86 -25.82
N GLY A 45 -9.65 12.82 -25.27
CA GLY A 45 -10.51 12.90 -24.09
C GLY A 45 -9.75 12.75 -22.78
N THR A 46 -10.50 12.40 -21.74
CA THR A 46 -10.01 12.20 -20.37
C THR A 46 -10.49 10.85 -19.84
N VAL A 47 -9.63 10.13 -19.13
CA VAL A 47 -9.99 8.91 -18.38
C VAL A 47 -9.59 9.08 -16.93
N THR A 48 -10.43 8.54 -16.05
CA THR A 48 -10.14 8.42 -14.62
C THR A 48 -9.89 6.96 -14.30
N LEU A 49 -8.67 6.65 -13.84
CA LEU A 49 -8.33 5.34 -13.31
C LEU A 49 -8.71 5.32 -11.83
N HIS A 50 -9.68 4.49 -11.50
CA HIS A 50 -10.17 4.36 -10.13
C HIS A 50 -9.35 3.35 -9.34
N CYS A 51 -8.89 3.75 -8.16
CA CYS A 51 -8.26 2.85 -7.19
C CYS A 51 -8.73 3.25 -5.79
N SER A 52 -9.07 2.25 -5.00
CA SER A 52 -9.43 2.44 -3.59
C SER A 52 -8.71 1.41 -2.76
N PHE A 53 -8.51 1.71 -1.49
CA PHE A 53 -7.92 0.76 -0.58
C PHE A 53 -8.66 0.72 0.74
N ASN A 54 -8.63 -0.45 1.36
CA ASN A 54 -9.15 -0.65 2.70
C ASN A 54 -8.01 -1.14 3.59
N SER A 55 -8.00 -0.63 4.82
CA SER A 55 -7.07 -1.02 5.86
C SER A 55 -7.81 -0.96 7.18
N THR A 56 -7.54 -1.92 8.06
CA THR A 56 -8.15 -1.96 9.40
C THR A 56 -7.72 -0.79 10.29
N SER A 57 -6.63 -0.09 9.95
CA SER A 57 -6.28 1.20 10.59
C SER A 57 -6.64 2.39 9.70
N MET A 58 -6.79 3.54 10.35
CA MET A 58 -6.78 4.82 9.65
C MET A 58 -5.31 5.17 9.34
N PRO A 59 -4.89 5.20 8.06
CA PRO A 59 -3.55 5.64 7.72
C PRO A 59 -3.41 7.12 8.07
N LYS A 60 -2.45 7.45 8.95
CA LYS A 60 -2.12 8.86 9.26
C LYS A 60 -1.20 9.47 8.20
N ALA A 61 -0.49 8.63 7.47
CA ALA A 61 0.41 9.00 6.40
C ALA A 61 0.52 7.84 5.38
N GLY A 62 0.82 8.18 4.15
CA GLY A 62 1.04 7.21 3.08
C GLY A 62 1.27 7.89 1.75
N SER A 63 1.44 7.10 0.71
CA SER A 63 1.54 7.53 -0.67
C SER A 63 0.98 6.45 -1.58
N TYR A 64 0.74 6.83 -2.83
CA TYR A 64 0.35 5.92 -3.88
C TYR A 64 1.18 6.18 -5.13
N ARG A 65 1.29 5.17 -5.99
CA ARG A 65 1.90 5.29 -7.30
C ARG A 65 1.07 4.51 -8.32
N TRP A 66 0.98 5.05 -9.52
CA TRP A 66 0.42 4.37 -10.67
C TRP A 66 1.54 4.01 -11.64
N VAL A 67 1.48 2.79 -12.16
CA VAL A 67 2.44 2.30 -13.15
C VAL A 67 1.65 1.78 -14.35
N LYS A 68 2.01 2.28 -15.53
CA LYS A 68 1.59 1.74 -16.81
C LYS A 68 2.61 0.71 -17.27
N ASP A 69 2.12 -0.43 -17.72
CA ASP A 69 2.89 -1.58 -18.17
C ASP A 69 3.99 -1.94 -17.13
N SER A 70 5.00 -2.71 -17.51
CA SER A 70 6.03 -3.17 -16.55
C SER A 70 7.08 -2.10 -16.21
N GLY A 71 6.67 -0.85 -15.90
CA GLY A 71 7.57 0.11 -15.22
C GLY A 71 7.39 1.60 -15.50
N VAL A 72 6.47 2.02 -16.37
CA VAL A 72 6.31 3.45 -16.68
C VAL A 72 5.47 4.12 -15.60
N GLU A 73 6.06 5.01 -14.82
CA GLU A 73 5.32 5.70 -13.77
C GLU A 73 4.36 6.76 -14.35
N VAL A 74 3.09 6.70 -13.95
CA VAL A 74 2.06 7.64 -14.38
C VAL A 74 2.11 8.87 -13.50
N LYS A 75 2.88 9.87 -13.91
CA LYS A 75 3.05 11.15 -13.22
C LYS A 75 3.10 12.30 -14.21
N ASN A 76 2.73 13.49 -13.73
CA ASN A 76 2.73 14.72 -14.52
C ASN A 76 4.12 15.17 -15.00
N THR A 77 5.19 14.54 -14.49
CA THR A 77 6.59 14.81 -14.84
C THR A 77 7.20 13.72 -15.73
N THR A 78 6.52 12.58 -15.92
CA THR A 78 7.00 11.52 -16.81
C THR A 78 6.81 11.96 -18.25
N GLN A 79 7.81 11.80 -19.12
CA GLN A 79 7.81 12.30 -20.49
C GLN A 79 6.53 11.96 -21.28
N GLU A 80 6.02 10.73 -21.12
CA GLU A 80 4.80 10.28 -21.80
C GLU A 80 3.54 11.02 -21.33
N PHE A 81 3.50 11.41 -20.06
CA PHE A 81 2.33 11.94 -19.35
C PHE A 81 2.44 13.41 -18.98
N MET A 82 3.49 14.07 -19.46
CA MET A 82 3.88 15.41 -19.01
C MET A 82 2.77 16.43 -19.28
N GLY A 83 2.33 17.12 -18.23
CA GLY A 83 1.25 18.12 -18.31
C GLY A 83 -0.17 17.54 -18.40
N ARG A 84 -0.34 16.22 -18.43
CA ARG A 84 -1.63 15.54 -18.70
C ARG A 84 -2.21 14.82 -17.50
N VAL A 85 -1.44 14.63 -16.43
CA VAL A 85 -1.84 13.83 -15.26
C VAL A 85 -2.21 14.74 -14.09
N THR A 86 -3.38 14.49 -13.51
CA THR A 86 -3.82 15.14 -12.27
C THR A 86 -3.90 14.11 -11.15
N PRO A 87 -3.04 14.20 -10.12
CA PRO A 87 -3.17 13.39 -8.92
C PRO A 87 -4.36 13.87 -8.08
N ILE A 88 -4.92 12.98 -7.27
CA ILE A 88 -5.89 13.37 -6.23
C ILE A 88 -5.19 14.07 -5.06
N SER A 89 -5.98 14.76 -4.25
CA SER A 89 -5.50 15.43 -3.04
C SER A 89 -5.10 14.42 -1.95
N ASP A 90 -4.27 14.86 -1.01
CA ASP A 90 -3.91 14.06 0.16
C ASP A 90 -5.14 13.74 1.04
N GLU A 91 -6.15 14.62 1.04
CA GLU A 91 -7.42 14.40 1.75
C GLU A 91 -8.22 13.27 1.11
N ASP A 92 -8.36 13.25 -0.22
CA ASP A 92 -8.97 12.13 -0.95
C ASP A 92 -8.20 10.82 -0.72
N PHE A 93 -6.88 10.91 -0.57
CA PHE A 93 -6.06 9.74 -0.31
C PHE A 93 -6.21 9.19 1.12
N LEU A 94 -6.09 10.05 2.14
CA LEU A 94 -6.08 9.63 3.54
C LEU A 94 -7.48 9.44 4.11
N SER A 95 -8.39 10.37 3.83
CA SER A 95 -9.75 10.38 4.38
C SER A 95 -10.68 9.48 3.59
N GLU A 96 -10.70 9.65 2.26
CA GLU A 96 -11.60 8.90 1.37
C GLU A 96 -11.01 7.55 0.92
N ARG A 97 -9.74 7.29 1.23
CA ARG A 97 -9.02 6.06 0.88
C ARG A 97 -9.04 5.74 -0.61
N ARG A 98 -8.96 6.80 -1.42
CA ARG A 98 -8.90 6.71 -2.88
C ARG A 98 -7.47 6.94 -3.32
N ALA A 99 -7.12 6.44 -4.49
CA ALA A 99 -5.85 6.69 -5.13
C ALA A 99 -6.09 6.86 -6.63
N ASN A 100 -7.13 7.62 -7.00
CA ASN A 100 -7.48 7.78 -8.40
C ASN A 100 -6.42 8.62 -9.12
N VAL A 101 -6.33 8.45 -10.44
CA VAL A 101 -5.54 9.35 -11.28
C VAL A 101 -6.33 9.70 -12.53
N GLU A 102 -6.29 10.98 -12.90
CA GLU A 102 -6.90 11.46 -14.14
C GLU A 102 -5.81 11.70 -15.19
N ILE A 103 -6.03 11.17 -16.39
CA ILE A 103 -5.17 11.36 -17.55
C ILE A 103 -5.99 12.07 -18.63
N ARG A 104 -5.56 13.28 -19.02
CA ARG A 104 -6.18 14.12 -20.05
C ARG A 104 -5.44 14.01 -21.39
N ASP A 105 -6.04 14.55 -22.45
CA ASP A 105 -5.48 14.52 -23.82
C ASP A 105 -5.01 13.11 -24.16
N LEU A 106 -5.93 12.14 -24.07
CA LEU A 106 -5.61 10.73 -24.26
C LEU A 106 -5.11 10.46 -25.66
N ARG A 107 -4.08 9.62 -25.76
CA ARG A 107 -3.45 9.24 -27.02
C ARG A 107 -3.57 7.74 -27.19
N ARG A 108 -3.52 7.25 -28.44
CA ARG A 108 -3.65 5.80 -28.69
C ARG A 108 -2.60 4.96 -27.98
N TYR A 109 -1.40 5.50 -27.79
CA TYR A 109 -0.31 4.82 -27.09
C TYR A 109 -0.45 4.85 -25.55
N ASP A 110 -1.42 5.59 -25.00
CA ASP A 110 -1.77 5.52 -23.59
C ASP A 110 -2.53 4.21 -23.28
N ALA A 111 -3.02 3.47 -24.28
CA ALA A 111 -3.58 2.15 -24.05
C ALA A 111 -2.52 1.20 -23.44
N GLY A 112 -2.90 0.44 -22.41
CA GLY A 112 -2.00 -0.47 -21.71
C GLY A 112 -2.58 -0.98 -20.41
N MET A 113 -1.76 -1.74 -19.67
CA MET A 113 -2.13 -2.26 -18.36
C MET A 113 -1.71 -1.26 -17.27
N TYR A 114 -2.62 -0.91 -16.37
CA TYR A 114 -2.34 0.04 -15.30
C TYR A 114 -2.47 -0.64 -13.94
N CYS A 115 -1.48 -0.42 -13.07
CA CYS A 115 -1.43 -0.96 -11.72
C CYS A 115 -1.32 0.16 -10.69
N CYS A 116 -2.23 0.15 -9.72
CA CYS A 116 -2.18 1.00 -8.53
C CYS A 116 -1.37 0.31 -7.42
N PHE A 117 -0.41 1.03 -6.84
CA PHE A 117 0.31 0.60 -5.64
C PHE A 117 0.10 1.58 -4.51
N ILE A 118 -0.22 1.05 -3.34
CA ILE A 118 -0.47 1.82 -2.13
C ILE A 118 0.65 1.53 -1.13
N SER A 119 1.20 2.58 -0.54
CA SER A 119 2.15 2.52 0.57
C SER A 119 1.56 3.30 1.74
N VAL A 120 1.09 2.62 2.77
CA VAL A 120 0.61 3.29 4.00
C VAL A 120 1.67 3.17 5.07
N CYS A 121 1.99 4.28 5.72
CA CYS A 121 2.91 4.29 6.85
C CYS A 121 2.08 4.13 8.13
N CYS A 122 2.25 3.00 8.81
CA CYS A 122 1.73 2.83 10.16
C CYS A 122 2.71 3.51 11.13
N PHE A 123 2.24 4.45 11.94
CA PHE A 123 2.98 4.88 13.13
C PHE A 123 2.95 3.75 14.17
N PHE A 124 3.83 2.79 14.01
CA PHE A 124 4.42 2.08 15.15
C PHE A 124 5.93 2.17 14.98
N LEU A 125 6.58 2.84 15.93
CA LEU A 125 8.03 2.81 16.11
C LEU A 125 8.44 1.33 16.26
N GLY A 126 8.96 0.74 15.18
CA GLY A 126 9.35 -0.67 15.18
C GLY A 126 9.62 -1.19 13.77
N SER A 127 10.76 -0.77 13.20
CA SER A 127 11.51 -1.48 12.15
C SER A 127 10.71 -2.25 11.09
N PHE A 128 10.39 -1.61 9.96
CA PHE A 128 10.23 -2.35 8.70
C PHE A 128 11.64 -2.62 8.15
N LEU A 129 12.12 -3.85 8.34
CA LEU A 129 13.23 -4.37 7.54
C LEU A 129 12.70 -4.65 6.14
N LEU A 130 13.44 -4.12 5.14
CA LEU A 130 13.29 -4.42 3.73
C LEU A 130 13.25 -5.94 3.51
N GLU A 131 12.12 -6.47 3.05
CA GLU A 131 12.13 -7.74 2.33
C GLU A 131 12.00 -7.47 0.84
N ASN A 132 13.14 -7.67 0.18
CA ASN A 132 13.29 -7.76 -1.25
C ASN A 132 12.34 -8.84 -1.80
N ILE A 133 11.45 -8.44 -2.71
CA ILE A 133 10.81 -9.37 -3.63
C ILE A 133 11.88 -9.84 -4.61
N ARG A 134 12.12 -11.15 -4.66
CA ARG A 134 12.70 -11.82 -5.82
C ARG A 134 11.67 -12.84 -6.31
N ILE A 135 11.53 -12.90 -7.64
CA ILE A 135 10.67 -13.82 -8.40
C ILE A 135 10.94 -15.27 -7.97
#